data_AF-T2PJY7-F1
#
_entry.id   AF-T2PJY7-F1
#
_cell.length_a   1.000
_cell.length_b   1.000
_cell.length_c   1.000
_cell.angle_alpha   90.00
_cell.angle_beta   90.00
_cell.angle_gamma   90.00
#
_symmetry.space_group_name_H-M   'P 1'
#
loop_
_entity.id
_entity.type
_entity.pdbx_description
1 polymer ?
#
loop_
_entity_poly.entity_id
_entity_poly.type
_entity_poly.pdbx_seq_one_letter_code
_entity_poly.pdbx_strand_id
1 'polypeptide(L)'
;MGAGRKKKAVVEKASEGNPGGRPLSVLDIPELEGAEMPVPHEFLSATQKDGTQLQAKEIFAETWKWLKDIGVSSKVPSPLIERYAMSCARWIQCEEVTSKLGFLSKHPTTGKPIPSPFINIGINYMNQAVRLWNEIFQIVKENCSTEFDGVSPQNDLMERLLLTRKNI
;
A
#
# COMPACT_ATOMS: atom_id res chain seq x y z
N MET A 1 22.26 14.44 -18.45
CA MET A 1 22.27 14.05 -17.01
C MET A 1 21.55 12.71 -16.89
N GLY A 2 22.31 11.64 -16.65
CA GLY A 2 21.81 10.27 -16.70
C GLY A 2 21.06 9.88 -15.43
N ALA A 3 19.84 9.37 -15.57
CA ALA A 3 19.16 8.67 -14.49
C ALA A 3 19.98 7.42 -14.12
N GLY A 4 20.53 7.39 -12.91
CA GLY A 4 21.32 6.26 -12.44
C GLY A 4 20.54 4.94 -12.51
N ARG A 5 21.26 3.83 -12.72
CA ARG A 5 20.69 2.48 -12.79
C ARG A 5 19.88 2.19 -11.52
N LYS A 6 18.62 1.76 -11.68
CA LYS A 6 17.77 1.30 -10.57
C LYS A 6 18.53 0.24 -9.75
N LYS A 7 18.55 0.38 -8.43
CA LYS A 7 19.24 -0.57 -7.54
C LYS A 7 18.60 -1.95 -7.68
N LYS A 8 19.42 -2.96 -7.97
CA LYS A 8 19.04 -4.38 -7.98
C LYS A 8 18.74 -4.90 -6.57
N ALA A 9 17.82 -5.86 -6.47
CA ALA A 9 17.46 -6.49 -5.20
C ALA A 9 18.66 -7.22 -4.57
N VAL A 10 18.62 -7.45 -3.25
CA VAL A 10 19.71 -8.15 -2.56
C VAL A 10 19.86 -9.59 -3.08
N VAL A 11 18.75 -10.28 -3.34
CA VAL A 11 18.72 -11.61 -3.97
C VAL A 11 19.42 -11.60 -5.33
N GLU A 12 19.09 -10.64 -6.18
CA GLU A 12 19.66 -10.49 -7.52
C GLU A 12 21.16 -10.15 -7.48
N LYS A 13 21.62 -9.46 -6.44
CA LYS A 13 23.05 -9.21 -6.21
C LYS A 13 23.77 -10.44 -5.65
N ALA A 14 23.09 -11.23 -4.83
CA ALA A 14 23.62 -12.48 -4.29
C ALA A 14 23.75 -13.54 -5.38
N SER A 15 22.76 -13.68 -6.27
CA SER A 15 22.79 -14.59 -7.41
C SER A 15 23.82 -14.20 -8.47
N GLU A 16 24.07 -12.90 -8.66
CA GLU A 16 25.12 -12.38 -9.55
C GLU A 16 26.56 -12.44 -8.96
N GLY A 17 26.73 -13.04 -7.78
CA GLY A 17 28.04 -13.19 -7.15
C GLY A 17 28.63 -11.89 -6.60
N ASN A 18 27.78 -10.92 -6.25
CA ASN A 18 28.17 -9.62 -5.70
C ASN A 18 29.20 -8.85 -6.57
N PRO A 19 28.83 -8.48 -7.80
CA PRO A 19 29.76 -7.83 -8.74
C PRO A 19 30.27 -6.46 -8.26
N GLY A 20 29.63 -5.87 -7.25
CA GLY A 20 30.02 -4.59 -6.65
C GLY A 20 30.99 -4.70 -5.48
N GLY A 21 31.34 -5.91 -5.02
CA GLY A 21 32.33 -6.18 -3.96
C GLY A 21 32.01 -5.60 -2.56
N ARG A 22 30.93 -4.84 -2.41
CA ARG A 22 30.48 -4.33 -1.11
C ARG A 22 29.92 -5.48 -0.29
N PRO A 23 30.21 -5.57 1.02
CA PRO A 23 29.63 -6.60 1.86
C PRO A 23 28.11 -6.49 1.77
N LEU A 24 27.46 -7.53 1.24
CA LEU A 24 26.01 -7.66 1.29
C LEU A 24 25.68 -7.91 2.76
N SER A 25 25.02 -6.97 3.42
CA SER A 25 24.47 -7.20 4.76
C SER A 25 23.23 -8.09 4.63
N VAL A 26 23.44 -9.35 4.24
CA VAL A 26 22.48 -10.42 4.53
C VAL A 26 22.68 -10.69 6.01
N LEU A 27 21.93 -9.98 6.85
CA LEU A 27 21.84 -10.38 8.24
C LEU A 27 21.25 -11.79 8.24
N ASP A 28 22.03 -12.75 8.74
CA ASP A 28 21.53 -14.08 9.08
C ASP A 28 20.21 -13.90 9.81
N ILE A 29 19.13 -14.43 9.22
CA ILE A 29 17.79 -14.35 9.78
C ILE A 29 17.87 -15.03 11.15
N PRO A 30 17.84 -14.29 12.27
CA PRO A 30 17.78 -14.93 13.56
C PRO A 30 16.43 -15.64 13.64
N GLU A 31 16.38 -16.75 14.39
CA GLU A 31 15.14 -17.46 14.70
C GLU A 31 13.97 -16.49 14.90
N LEU A 32 12.85 -16.85 14.27
CA LEU A 32 11.63 -16.08 14.14
C LEU A 32 11.10 -15.64 15.51
N GLU A 33 11.66 -14.58 16.10
CA GLU A 33 11.02 -13.83 17.16
C GLU A 33 9.76 -13.26 16.52
N GLY A 34 8.64 -13.92 16.79
CA GLY A 34 7.34 -13.53 16.28
C GLY A 34 6.99 -12.16 16.83
N ALA A 35 7.41 -11.10 16.14
CA ALA A 35 7.02 -9.74 16.49
C ALA A 35 5.49 -9.69 16.52
N GLU A 36 4.94 -9.37 17.69
CA GLU A 36 3.51 -9.15 17.85
C GLU A 36 3.08 -7.99 16.96
N MET A 37 1.89 -8.10 16.37
CA MET A 37 1.36 -7.03 15.55
C MET A 37 1.15 -5.80 16.42
N PRO A 38 1.73 -4.64 16.06
CA PRO A 38 1.50 -3.42 16.81
C PRO A 38 0.01 -3.09 16.78
N VAL A 39 -0.51 -2.61 17.91
CA VAL A 39 -1.91 -2.20 18.01
C VAL A 39 -2.14 -1.07 17.02
N PRO A 40 -3.04 -1.24 16.01
CA PRO A 40 -3.34 -0.18 15.07
C PRO A 40 -3.96 1.01 15.81
N HIS A 41 -3.58 2.23 15.46
CA HIS A 41 -4.21 3.41 16.05
C HIS A 41 -5.72 3.46 15.77
N GLU A 42 -6.51 3.93 16.75
CA GLU A 42 -7.98 3.92 16.70
C GLU A 42 -8.58 4.62 15.48
N PHE A 43 -7.89 5.62 14.92
CA PHE A 43 -8.34 6.36 13.75
C PHE A 43 -8.47 5.48 12.49
N LEU A 44 -7.81 4.33 12.45
CA LEU A 44 -7.91 3.35 11.35
C LEU A 44 -9.27 2.62 11.36
N SER A 45 -9.97 2.64 12.49
CA SER A 45 -11.32 2.07 12.66
C SER A 45 -12.41 3.12 12.85
N ALA A 46 -12.11 4.40 12.55
CA ALA A 46 -13.07 5.49 12.74
C ALA A 46 -14.35 5.25 11.92
N THR A 47 -15.50 5.35 12.60
CA THR A 47 -16.82 5.30 11.96
C THR A 47 -17.05 6.58 11.17
N GLN A 48 -17.49 6.43 9.93
CA GLN A 48 -17.78 7.55 9.06
C GLN A 48 -19.15 8.15 9.38
N LYS A 49 -19.43 9.34 8.84
CA LYS A 49 -20.69 10.06 9.07
C LYS A 49 -21.92 9.26 8.63
N ASP A 50 -21.77 8.39 7.64
CA ASP A 50 -22.81 7.50 7.12
C ASP A 50 -22.92 6.17 7.89
N GLY A 51 -22.18 6.02 9.00
CA GLY A 51 -22.17 4.81 9.83
C GLY A 51 -21.29 3.68 9.29
N THR A 52 -20.67 3.85 8.12
CA THR A 52 -19.76 2.84 7.57
C THR A 52 -18.43 2.83 8.31
N GLN A 53 -17.82 1.64 8.44
CA GLN A 53 -16.47 1.52 8.99
C GLN A 53 -15.44 1.66 7.87
N LEU A 54 -14.38 2.43 8.15
CA LEU A 54 -13.27 2.54 7.22
C LEU A 54 -12.48 1.21 7.20
N GLN A 55 -12.25 0.65 6.00
CA GLN A 55 -11.50 -0.60 5.80
C GLN A 55 -9.99 -0.51 6.13
N ALA A 56 -9.52 0.62 6.67
CA ALA A 56 -8.08 0.84 6.90
C ALA A 56 -7.51 -0.14 7.94
N LYS A 57 -8.28 -0.53 8.96
CA LYS A 57 -7.83 -1.51 9.95
C LYS A 57 -7.54 -2.88 9.32
N GLU A 58 -8.38 -3.34 8.41
CA GLU A 58 -8.22 -4.63 7.71
C GLU A 58 -6.98 -4.60 6.80
N ILE A 59 -6.84 -3.54 6.01
CA ILE A 59 -5.69 -3.36 5.11
C ILE A 59 -4.37 -3.31 5.90
N PHE A 60 -4.38 -2.67 7.07
CA PHE A 60 -3.23 -2.66 7.97
C PHE A 60 -2.86 -4.08 8.43
N ALA A 61 -3.84 -4.84 8.92
CA ALA A 61 -3.62 -6.19 9.44
C ALA A 61 -3.10 -7.15 8.34
N GLU A 62 -3.67 -7.07 7.13
CA GLU A 62 -3.23 -7.84 5.97
C GLU A 62 -1.81 -7.49 5.55
N THR A 63 -1.49 -6.19 5.48
CA THR A 63 -0.15 -5.72 5.12
C THR A 63 0.88 -6.16 6.16
N TRP A 64 0.55 -6.05 7.45
CA TRP A 64 1.42 -6.50 8.53
C TRP A 64 1.65 -8.01 8.50
N LYS A 65 0.58 -8.78 8.29
CA LYS A 65 0.66 -10.24 8.19
C LYS A 65 1.56 -10.66 7.04
N TRP A 66 1.40 -10.04 5.87
CA TRP A 66 2.27 -10.26 4.72
C TRP A 66 3.74 -9.95 5.03
N LEU A 67 4.02 -8.83 5.70
CA LEU A 67 5.39 -8.49 6.13
C LEU A 67 5.96 -9.49 7.16
N LYS A 68 5.11 -10.03 8.03
CA LYS A 68 5.49 -11.04 9.02
C LYS A 68 5.81 -12.37 8.34
N ASP A 69 4.99 -12.80 7.39
CA ASP A 69 5.18 -14.04 6.63
C ASP A 69 6.49 -14.01 5.81
N ILE A 70 6.92 -12.82 5.38
CA ILE A 70 8.22 -12.60 4.70
C ILE A 70 9.39 -12.45 5.68
N GLY A 71 9.12 -12.26 6.98
CA GLY A 71 10.15 -12.08 8.00
C GLY A 71 10.77 -10.68 8.07
N VAL A 72 10.11 -9.67 7.48
CA VAL A 72 10.63 -8.27 7.44
C VAL A 72 9.76 -7.28 8.22
N SER A 73 8.75 -7.75 8.95
CA SER A 73 7.83 -6.90 9.72
C SER A 73 8.53 -5.97 10.72
N SER A 74 9.61 -6.43 11.37
CA SER A 74 10.41 -5.61 12.29
C SER A 74 11.19 -4.48 11.62
N LYS A 75 11.38 -4.53 10.29
CA LYS A 75 12.12 -3.51 9.52
C LYS A 75 11.22 -2.43 8.95
N VAL A 76 9.91 -2.67 8.87
CA VAL A 76 8.96 -1.69 8.33
C VAL A 76 8.33 -0.90 9.48
N PRO A 77 8.46 0.45 9.49
CA PRO A 77 7.84 1.25 10.52
C PRO A 77 6.31 1.12 10.51
N SER A 78 5.69 0.84 11.65
CA SER A 78 4.22 0.78 11.78
C SER A 78 3.50 2.01 11.20
N PRO A 79 3.94 3.27 11.47
CA PRO A 79 3.29 4.46 10.90
C PRO A 79 3.32 4.51 9.36
N LEU A 80 4.26 3.84 8.70
CA LEU A 80 4.30 3.74 7.25
C LEU A 80 3.13 2.89 6.72
N ILE A 81 2.87 1.77 7.39
CA ILE A 81 1.77 0.84 7.05
C ILE A 81 0.42 1.48 7.36
N GLU A 82 0.30 2.22 8.46
CA GLU A 82 -0.94 2.93 8.80
C GLU A 82 -1.31 3.99 7.76
N ARG A 83 -0.32 4.79 7.30
CA ARG A 83 -0.54 5.76 6.23
C ARG A 83 -0.92 5.09 4.91
N TYR A 84 -0.30 3.94 4.61
CA TYR A 84 -0.65 3.15 3.42
C TYR A 84 -2.10 2.68 3.51
N ALA A 85 -2.47 2.05 4.62
CA ALA A 85 -3.80 1.52 4.85
C ALA A 85 -4.89 2.61 4.80
N MET A 86 -4.63 3.77 5.41
CA MET A 86 -5.52 4.94 5.32
C MET A 86 -5.69 5.43 3.88
N SER A 87 -4.59 5.56 3.14
CA SER A 87 -4.62 6.02 1.74
C SER A 87 -5.42 5.06 0.87
N CYS A 88 -5.24 3.75 1.07
CA CYS A 88 -5.98 2.72 0.34
C CYS A 88 -7.48 2.77 0.65
N ALA A 89 -7.85 2.83 1.94
CA ALA A 89 -9.26 2.88 2.33
C ALA A 89 -9.97 4.14 1.81
N ARG A 90 -9.28 5.29 1.79
CA ARG A 90 -9.82 6.53 1.20
C ARG A 90 -9.94 6.47 -0.31
N TRP A 91 -9.03 5.78 -0.99
CA TRP A 91 -9.15 5.54 -2.43
C TRP A 91 -10.36 4.67 -2.75
N ILE A 92 -10.53 3.53 -2.06
CA ILE A 92 -11.70 2.65 -2.21
C ILE A 92 -12.99 3.44 -2.00
N GLN A 93 -13.06 4.26 -0.94
CA GLN A 93 -14.22 5.11 -0.68
C GLN A 93 -14.52 6.08 -1.83
N CYS A 94 -13.50 6.74 -2.39
CA CYS A 94 -13.69 7.64 -3.52
C CYS A 94 -14.23 6.92 -4.75
N GLU A 95 -13.78 5.70 -5.00
CA GLU A 95 -14.26 4.86 -6.10
C GLU A 95 -15.72 4.43 -5.87
N GLU A 96 -16.07 3.98 -4.67
CA GLU A 96 -17.46 3.64 -4.32
C GLU A 96 -18.42 4.82 -4.48
N VAL A 97 -18.01 6.01 -4.03
CA VAL A 97 -18.81 7.24 -4.17
C VAL A 97 -18.91 7.65 -5.63
N THR A 98 -17.84 7.49 -6.41
CA THR A 98 -17.86 7.77 -7.86
C THR A 98 -18.79 6.81 -8.59
N SER A 99 -18.82 5.52 -8.22
CA SER A 99 -19.77 4.55 -8.76
C SER A 99 -21.22 4.92 -8.43
N LYS A 100 -21.48 5.42 -7.22
CA LYS A 100 -22.85 5.81 -6.79
C LYS A 100 -23.35 7.12 -7.42
N LEU A 101 -22.48 8.13 -7.52
CA LEU A 101 -22.86 9.48 -7.95
C LEU A 101 -22.56 9.76 -9.43
N GLY A 102 -21.76 8.92 -10.08
CA GLY A 102 -21.29 9.11 -11.43
C GLY A 102 -20.13 10.11 -11.56
N PHE A 103 -19.65 10.27 -12.78
CA PHE A 103 -18.46 11.07 -13.08
C PHE A 103 -18.71 12.57 -13.22
N LEU A 104 -19.97 12.98 -13.32
CA LEU A 104 -20.37 14.39 -13.51
C LEU A 104 -21.09 14.90 -12.27
N SER A 105 -20.76 16.12 -11.88
CA SER A 105 -21.43 16.88 -10.83
C SER A 105 -21.80 18.28 -11.35
N LYS A 106 -22.43 19.10 -10.51
CA LYS A 106 -22.81 20.48 -10.84
C LYS A 106 -21.98 21.45 -10.01
N HIS A 107 -21.51 22.51 -10.65
CA HIS A 107 -20.81 23.59 -9.94
C HIS A 107 -21.78 24.28 -8.96
N PRO A 108 -21.41 24.46 -7.67
CA PRO A 108 -22.33 24.89 -6.63
C PRO A 108 -22.93 26.29 -6.85
N THR A 109 -22.22 27.17 -7.55
CA THR A 109 -22.68 28.56 -7.79
C THR A 109 -23.13 28.84 -9.23
N THR A 110 -22.71 28.04 -10.22
CA THR A 110 -22.99 28.33 -11.64
C THR A 110 -23.89 27.29 -12.29
N GLY A 111 -24.14 26.15 -11.63
CA GLY A 111 -24.98 25.06 -12.13
C GLY A 111 -24.42 24.31 -13.34
N LYS A 112 -23.28 24.73 -13.89
CA LYS A 112 -22.64 24.10 -15.04
C LYS A 112 -22.11 22.70 -14.68
N PRO A 113 -22.13 21.74 -15.61
CA PRO A 113 -21.52 20.42 -15.41
C PRO A 113 -20.01 20.54 -15.13
N ILE A 114 -19.53 19.82 -14.13
CA ILE A 114 -18.12 19.69 -13.74
C ILE A 114 -17.80 18.21 -13.48
N PRO A 115 -16.52 17.79 -13.56
CA PRO A 115 -16.14 16.47 -13.08
C PRO A 115 -16.45 16.33 -11.59
N SER A 116 -16.82 15.11 -11.18
CA SER A 116 -17.06 14.79 -9.78
C SER A 116 -15.81 15.10 -8.93
N PRO A 117 -15.94 15.81 -7.79
CA PRO A 117 -14.80 16.15 -6.94
C PRO A 117 -14.09 14.89 -6.39
N PHE A 118 -14.81 13.78 -6.28
CA PHE A 118 -14.30 12.51 -5.79
C PHE A 118 -13.29 11.86 -6.75
N ILE A 119 -13.32 12.21 -8.04
CA ILE A 119 -12.35 11.71 -9.03
C ILE A 119 -10.95 12.22 -8.69
N ASN A 120 -10.81 13.54 -8.50
CA ASN A 120 -9.51 14.15 -8.21
C ASN A 120 -8.99 13.74 -6.82
N ILE A 121 -9.89 13.65 -5.83
CA ILE A 121 -9.54 13.17 -4.49
C ILE A 121 -9.08 11.71 -4.55
N GLY A 122 -9.78 10.86 -5.31
CA GLY A 122 -9.42 9.46 -5.53
C GLY A 122 -8.04 9.31 -6.16
N ILE A 123 -7.73 10.08 -7.20
CA ILE A 123 -6.40 10.08 -7.84
C ILE A 123 -5.30 10.47 -6.85
N ASN A 124 -5.55 11.47 -5.99
CA ASN A 124 -4.59 11.88 -4.96
C ASN A 124 -4.29 10.76 -3.95
N TYR A 125 -5.32 10.03 -3.50
CA TYR A 125 -5.12 8.90 -2.58
C TYR A 125 -4.52 7.68 -3.26
N MET A 126 -4.88 7.40 -4.51
CA MET A 126 -4.23 6.37 -5.34
C MET A 126 -2.72 6.63 -5.44
N ASN A 127 -2.32 7.85 -5.81
CA ASN A 127 -0.90 8.20 -5.94
C ASN A 127 -0.15 8.09 -4.59
N GLN A 128 -0.79 8.49 -3.49
CA GLN A 128 -0.23 8.32 -2.15
C GLN A 128 -0.07 6.84 -1.78
N ALA A 129 -1.09 6.02 -2.02
CA ALA A 129 -1.06 4.58 -1.76
C ALA A 129 0.07 3.90 -2.56
N VAL A 130 0.19 4.19 -3.86
CA VAL A 130 1.26 3.66 -4.71
C VAL A 130 2.64 4.10 -4.23
N ARG A 131 2.80 5.37 -3.82
CA ARG A 131 4.07 5.87 -3.28
C ARG A 131 4.46 5.15 -1.99
N LEU A 132 3.52 5.03 -1.05
CA LEU A 132 3.74 4.38 0.25
C LEU A 132 4.02 2.88 0.06
N TRP A 133 3.29 2.23 -0.85
CA TRP A 133 3.56 0.84 -1.23
C TRP A 133 4.97 0.67 -1.77
N ASN A 134 5.40 1.54 -2.68
CA ASN A 134 6.77 1.49 -3.22
C ASN A 134 7.81 1.65 -2.11
N GLU A 135 7.58 2.52 -1.12
CA GLU A 135 8.47 2.67 0.04
C GLU A 135 8.54 1.37 0.87
N ILE A 136 7.39 0.78 1.22
CA ILE A 136 7.30 -0.51 1.93
C ILE A 136 8.03 -1.60 1.13
N PHE A 137 7.77 -1.69 -0.18
CA PHE A 137 8.33 -2.71 -1.05
C PHE A 137 9.84 -2.54 -1.28
N GLN A 138 10.36 -1.32 -1.25
CA GLN A 138 11.81 -1.09 -1.25
C GLN A 138 12.45 -1.63 0.04
N ILE A 139 11.85 -1.39 1.21
CA ILE A 139 12.35 -1.96 2.48
C ILE A 139 12.36 -3.49 2.39
N VAL A 140 11.31 -4.10 1.86
CA VAL A 140 11.24 -5.56 1.64
C VAL A 140 12.38 -6.01 0.72
N LYS A 141 12.59 -5.36 -0.42
CA LYS A 141 13.67 -5.72 -1.38
C LYS A 141 15.09 -5.56 -0.83
N GLU A 142 15.29 -4.61 0.06
CA GLU A 142 16.59 -4.36 0.69
C GLU A 142 16.89 -5.32 1.83
N ASN A 143 15.88 -5.96 2.43
CA ASN A 143 16.03 -6.79 3.63
C ASN A 143 15.64 -8.26 3.44
N CYS A 144 14.98 -8.60 2.33
CA CYS A 144 14.55 -9.97 2.06
C CYS A 144 15.52 -10.71 1.14
N SER A 145 15.90 -11.92 1.52
CA SER A 145 16.75 -12.83 0.75
C SER A 145 15.96 -13.87 -0.06
N THR A 146 14.62 -13.90 0.05
CA THR A 146 13.76 -14.83 -0.69
C THR A 146 13.24 -14.21 -1.99
N GLU A 147 13.18 -15.02 -3.05
CA GLU A 147 12.54 -14.65 -4.31
C GLU A 147 11.02 -14.50 -4.07
N PHE A 148 10.49 -13.32 -4.39
CA PHE A 148 9.09 -12.99 -4.17
C PHE A 148 8.29 -13.16 -5.46
N ASP A 149 7.52 -14.25 -5.56
CA ASP A 149 6.66 -14.58 -6.72
C ASP A 149 5.16 -14.69 -6.34
N GLY A 150 4.74 -14.02 -5.26
CA GLY A 150 3.45 -14.25 -4.60
C GLY A 150 2.45 -13.09 -4.60
N VAL A 151 1.25 -13.38 -4.07
CA VAL A 151 0.18 -12.43 -3.75
C VAL A 151 0.72 -11.35 -2.79
N SER A 152 0.51 -10.09 -3.13
CA SER A 152 0.90 -8.95 -2.30
C SER A 152 -0.34 -8.12 -1.91
N PRO A 153 -0.31 -7.41 -0.77
CA PRO A 153 -1.39 -6.50 -0.35
C PRO A 153 -1.83 -5.52 -1.45
N GLN A 154 -0.91 -5.10 -2.32
CA GLN A 154 -1.24 -4.23 -3.46
C GLN A 154 -2.04 -4.95 -4.56
N ASN A 155 -1.82 -6.26 -4.76
CA ASN A 155 -2.63 -7.06 -5.68
C ASN A 155 -4.05 -7.23 -5.12
N ASP A 156 -4.18 -7.54 -3.84
CA ASP A 156 -5.49 -7.68 -3.17
C ASP A 156 -6.28 -6.36 -3.21
N LEU A 157 -5.59 -5.23 -2.99
CA LEU A 157 -6.17 -3.90 -3.19
C LEU A 157 -6.70 -3.70 -4.61
N MET A 158 -5.92 -4.10 -5.62
CA MET A 158 -6.32 -4.00 -7.02
C MET A 158 -7.56 -4.87 -7.30
N GLU A 159 -7.62 -6.09 -6.75
CA GLU A 159 -8.78 -6.97 -6.88
C GLU A 159 -10.03 -6.36 -6.26
N ARG A 160 -9.93 -5.78 -5.05
CA ARG A 160 -11.04 -5.04 -4.41
C ARG A 160 -11.57 -3.95 -5.31
N LEU A 161 -10.68 -3.14 -5.89
CA LEU A 161 -11.05 -2.02 -6.77
C LEU A 161 -11.69 -2.49 -8.08
N LEU A 162 -11.28 -3.64 -8.61
CA LEU A 162 -11.89 -4.25 -9.80
C LEU A 162 -13.29 -4.79 -9.49
N LEU A 163 -13.49 -5.40 -8.32
CA LEU A 163 -14.81 -5.87 -7.87
C LEU A 163 -15.79 -4.69 -7.67
N THR A 164 -15.35 -3.60 -7.06
CA THR A 164 -16.16 -2.38 -6.91
C THR A 164 -16.65 -1.82 -8.25
N ARG A 165 -15.85 -1.99 -9.32
CA ARG A 165 -16.21 -1.57 -10.68
C ARG A 165 -17.14 -2.54 -11.41
N LYS A 166 -17.08 -3.85 -11.10
CA LYS A 166 -17.92 -4.89 -11.74
C LYS A 166 -19.35 -4.95 -11.20
N ASN A 167 -19.60 -4.42 -10.01
CA ASN A 167 -20.93 -4.35 -9.41
C ASN A 167 -21.77 -3.15 -9.90
N ILE A 168 -21.49 -2.68 -11.13
CA ILE A 168 -22.22 -1.63 -11.87
C ILE A 168 -22.96 -2.31 -13.02
#